data_AF-D1AKH8-F1
#
_entry.id   AF-D1AKH8-F1
#
_cell.length_a   1.000
_cell.length_b   1.000
_cell.length_c   1.000
_cell.angle_alpha   90.00
_cell.angle_beta   90.00
_cell.angle_gamma   90.00
#
_symmetry.space_group_name_H-M   'P 1'
#
loop_
_entity.id
_entity.type
_entity.pdbx_description
1 polymer ?
#
loop_
_entity_poly.entity_id
_entity_poly.type
_entity_poly.pdbx_seq_one_letter_code
_entity_poly.pdbx_strand_id
1 'polypeptide(L)'
;MKKLTGILIAIFLIIANLAYLKINTHDFTVKRLIFLNMGILISDLAFWIFLYLNLKKRNFVIFLFLIFLVLVDLDRMNVQVFLEYNDMVTGGIIFPTVIGAVRLAYLFVSVYFFFFLSDFKNFLLRIAGILNIIVAVLVFIEFDNSFAPYLKIITAAVYILYIFFFLGKIKEEKTEKKEEKNENNTEKNNLTI
;
A
#
# COMPACT_ATOMS: atom_id res chain seq x y z
N MET A 1 20.46 -2.05 -6.28
CA MET A 1 19.85 -1.01 -5.40
C MET A 1 18.33 -1.07 -5.36
N LYS A 2 17.58 -1.00 -6.49
CA LYS A 2 16.10 -1.03 -6.47
C LYS A 2 15.47 -2.31 -5.88
N LYS A 3 16.01 -3.50 -6.19
CA LYS A 3 15.51 -4.76 -5.58
C LYS A 3 15.69 -4.80 -4.06
N LEU A 4 16.90 -4.47 -3.59
CA LEU A 4 17.22 -4.44 -2.15
C LEU A 4 16.36 -3.42 -1.39
N THR A 5 16.19 -2.22 -1.93
CA THR A 5 15.33 -1.19 -1.32
C THR A 5 13.88 -1.65 -1.22
N GLY A 6 13.33 -2.27 -2.27
CA GLY A 6 11.97 -2.84 -2.22
C GLY A 6 11.81 -3.96 -1.19
N ILE A 7 12.82 -4.82 -1.07
CA ILE A 7 12.82 -5.90 -0.06
C ILE A 7 12.87 -5.30 1.35
N LEU A 8 13.73 -4.29 1.59
CA LEU A 8 13.82 -3.62 2.89
C LEU A 8 12.50 -2.94 3.27
N ILE A 9 11.84 -2.29 2.32
CA ILE A 9 10.53 -1.67 2.56
C ILE A 9 9.47 -2.72 2.90
N ALA A 10 9.45 -3.86 2.18
CA ALA A 10 8.52 -4.94 2.49
C ALA A 10 8.80 -5.58 3.87
N ILE A 11 10.08 -5.76 4.24
CA ILE A 11 10.47 -6.23 5.58
C ILE A 11 10.01 -5.23 6.65
N PHE A 12 10.18 -3.94 6.41
CA PHE A 12 9.72 -2.91 7.34
C PHE A 12 8.20 -2.94 7.55
N LEU A 13 7.42 -3.13 6.48
CA LEU A 13 5.98 -3.34 6.56
C LEU A 13 5.60 -4.58 7.37
N ILE A 14 6.33 -5.68 7.20
CA ILE A 14 6.13 -6.92 7.98
C ILE A 14 6.39 -6.65 9.47
N ILE A 15 7.52 -6.01 9.80
CA ILE A 15 7.89 -5.72 11.19
C ILE A 15 6.87 -4.79 11.85
N ALA A 16 6.41 -3.75 11.16
CA ALA A 16 5.41 -2.82 11.70
C ALA A 16 4.09 -3.54 12.03
N ASN A 17 3.60 -4.39 11.13
CA ASN A 17 2.36 -5.15 11.35
C ASN A 17 2.53 -6.25 12.43
N LEU A 18 3.69 -6.90 12.53
CA LEU A 18 3.98 -7.83 13.63
C LEU A 18 4.03 -7.13 14.98
N ALA A 19 4.64 -5.95 15.06
CA ALA A 19 4.69 -5.14 16.27
C ALA A 19 3.28 -4.70 16.69
N TYR A 20 2.41 -4.40 15.73
CA TYR A 20 1.01 -4.05 15.99
C TYR A 20 0.16 -5.22 16.47
N LEU A 21 0.36 -6.43 15.93
CA LEU A 21 -0.33 -7.64 16.43
C LEU A 21 -0.04 -7.90 17.91
N LYS A 22 1.14 -7.50 18.40
CA LYS A 22 1.47 -7.58 19.82
C LYS A 22 0.61 -6.63 20.67
N ILE A 23 0.10 -5.54 20.10
CA ILE A 23 -0.80 -4.57 20.77
C ILE A 23 -2.10 -5.21 21.21
N ASN A 24 -2.75 -5.98 20.34
CA ASN A 24 -4.02 -6.63 20.66
C ASN A 24 -3.96 -7.62 21.84
N THR A 25 -2.76 -7.98 22.30
CA THR A 25 -2.58 -8.99 23.34
C THR A 25 -2.17 -8.40 24.69
N HIS A 26 -1.86 -7.10 24.77
CA HIS A 26 -1.39 -6.46 25.99
C HIS A 26 -1.90 -5.02 26.09
N ASP A 27 -2.24 -4.56 27.29
CA ASP A 27 -2.56 -3.15 27.51
C ASP A 27 -1.33 -2.27 27.33
N PHE A 28 -1.38 -1.37 26.34
CA PHE A 28 -0.34 -0.39 26.06
C PHE A 28 -0.80 1.00 26.44
N THR A 29 0.15 1.89 26.74
CA THR A 29 -0.17 3.31 26.93
C THR A 29 -0.51 3.96 25.59
N VAL A 30 -1.42 4.94 25.59
CA VAL A 30 -1.81 5.72 24.39
C VAL A 30 -0.62 6.21 23.56
N LYS A 31 0.46 6.68 24.22
CA LYS A 31 1.68 7.14 23.54
C LYS A 31 2.32 6.05 22.68
N ARG A 32 2.32 4.82 23.17
CA ARG A 32 2.88 3.66 22.47
C ARG A 32 1.96 3.19 21.35
N LEU A 33 0.64 3.28 21.54
CA LEU A 33 -0.36 3.01 20.51
C LEU A 33 -0.22 3.97 19.32
N ILE A 34 -0.10 5.28 19.58
CA ILE A 34 0.14 6.29 18.54
C ILE A 34 1.44 6.01 17.79
N PHE A 35 2.54 5.73 18.51
CA PHE A 35 3.84 5.44 17.90
C PHE A 35 3.78 4.25 16.93
N LEU A 36 3.12 3.16 17.34
CA LEU A 36 3.00 1.96 16.51
C LEU A 36 2.06 2.17 15.31
N ASN A 37 0.96 2.90 15.49
CA ASN A 37 0.07 3.29 14.39
C ASN A 37 0.80 4.15 13.34
N MET A 38 1.60 5.12 13.78
CA MET A 38 2.43 5.93 12.87
C MET A 38 3.48 5.08 12.15
N GLY A 39 4.07 4.09 12.83
CA GLY A 39 4.96 3.12 12.21
C GLY A 39 4.29 2.34 11.08
N ILE A 40 3.05 1.89 11.29
CA ILE A 40 2.25 1.23 10.24
C ILE A 40 2.01 2.18 9.07
N LEU A 41 1.48 3.37 9.33
CA LEU A 41 1.18 4.37 8.29
C LEU A 41 2.40 4.63 7.40
N ILE A 42 3.56 4.89 8.01
CA ILE A 42 4.80 5.15 7.29
C ILE A 42 5.20 3.94 6.46
N SER A 43 5.09 2.73 7.02
CA SER A 43 5.45 1.50 6.33
C SER A 43 4.53 1.17 5.15
N ASP A 44 3.22 1.35 5.30
CA ASP A 44 2.22 1.13 4.26
C ASP A 44 2.39 2.14 3.12
N LEU A 45 2.57 3.42 3.46
CA LEU A 45 2.87 4.47 2.47
C LEU A 45 4.15 4.16 1.70
N ALA A 46 5.25 3.88 2.40
CA ALA A 46 6.52 3.57 1.77
C ALA A 46 6.40 2.38 0.81
N PHE A 47 5.68 1.33 1.23
CA PHE A 47 5.41 0.15 0.43
C PHE A 47 4.65 0.47 -0.86
N TRP A 48 3.50 1.13 -0.76
CA TRP A 48 2.65 1.43 -1.91
C TRP A 48 3.28 2.47 -2.86
N ILE A 49 3.98 3.47 -2.32
CA ILE A 49 4.76 4.43 -3.11
C ILE A 49 5.88 3.72 -3.86
N PHE A 50 6.61 2.83 -3.21
CA PHE A 50 7.68 2.09 -3.86
C PHE A 50 7.13 1.19 -4.98
N LEU A 51 6.01 0.50 -4.74
CA LEU A 51 5.31 -0.26 -5.77
C LEU A 51 4.94 0.65 -6.95
N TYR A 52 4.29 1.78 -6.69
CA TYR A 52 3.90 2.77 -7.70
C TYR A 52 5.08 3.24 -8.56
N LEU A 53 6.20 3.63 -7.95
CA LEU A 53 7.37 4.14 -8.67
C LEU A 53 8.00 3.09 -9.61
N ASN A 54 7.72 1.81 -9.37
CA ASN A 54 8.21 0.71 -10.20
C ASN A 54 7.20 0.22 -11.25
N LEU A 55 5.97 0.74 -11.27
CA LEU A 55 5.02 0.46 -12.33
C LEU A 55 5.30 1.33 -13.57
N LYS A 56 5.09 0.76 -14.77
CA LYS A 56 5.32 1.45 -16.05
C LYS A 56 4.26 2.52 -16.35
N LYS A 57 3.01 2.32 -15.91
CA LYS A 57 1.90 3.25 -16.12
C LYS A 57 1.67 4.08 -14.85
N ARG A 58 1.55 5.39 -15.02
CA ARG A 58 1.14 6.30 -13.94
C ARG A 58 -0.32 6.65 -14.15
N ASN A 59 -1.13 6.49 -13.11
CA ASN A 59 -2.56 6.75 -13.18
C ASN A 59 -2.99 7.52 -11.92
N PHE A 60 -3.92 8.47 -12.09
CA PHE A 60 -4.47 9.29 -11.00
C PHE A 60 -5.06 8.44 -9.88
N VAL A 61 -5.57 7.25 -10.20
CA VAL A 61 -6.09 6.25 -9.25
C VAL A 61 -5.12 5.95 -8.12
N ILE A 62 -3.83 5.91 -8.42
CA ILE A 62 -2.79 5.56 -7.44
C ILE A 62 -2.61 6.70 -6.45
N PHE A 63 -2.68 7.95 -6.93
CA PHE A 63 -2.62 9.12 -6.07
C PHE A 63 -3.85 9.17 -5.15
N LEU A 64 -5.04 8.92 -5.71
CA LEU A 64 -6.28 8.83 -4.95
C LEU A 64 -6.19 7.71 -3.89
N PHE A 65 -5.67 6.55 -4.27
CA PHE A 65 -5.45 5.42 -3.36
C PHE A 65 -4.53 5.80 -2.19
N LEU A 66 -3.40 6.44 -2.47
CA LEU A 66 -2.47 6.88 -1.43
C LEU A 66 -3.10 7.92 -0.48
N ILE A 67 -3.91 8.85 -0.99
CA ILE A 67 -4.63 9.80 -0.13
C ILE A 67 -5.57 9.07 0.81
N PHE A 68 -6.43 8.19 0.29
CA PHE A 68 -7.40 7.49 1.12
C PHE A 68 -6.75 6.48 2.07
N LEU A 69 -5.61 5.91 1.71
CA LEU A 69 -4.79 5.10 2.62
C LEU A 69 -4.32 5.93 3.84
N VAL A 70 -3.81 7.15 3.61
CA VAL A 70 -3.42 8.05 4.72
C VAL A 70 -4.61 8.39 5.59
N LEU A 71 -5.73 8.77 4.96
CA LEU A 71 -6.92 9.19 5.68
C LEU A 71 -7.47 8.04 6.53
N VAL A 72 -7.49 6.81 6.02
CA VAL A 72 -8.04 5.66 6.77
C VAL A 72 -7.14 5.24 7.93
N ASP A 73 -5.82 5.36 7.80
CA ASP A 73 -4.90 5.07 8.90
C ASP A 73 -4.94 6.16 9.99
N LEU A 74 -5.09 7.44 9.61
CA LEU A 74 -5.31 8.54 10.56
C LEU A 74 -6.67 8.43 11.26
N ASP A 75 -7.70 8.05 10.51
CA ASP A 75 -9.03 7.75 11.01
C ASP A 75 -8.99 6.68 12.11
N ARG A 76 -8.33 5.55 11.82
CA ARG A 76 -8.12 4.47 12.81
C ARG A 76 -7.42 4.97 14.08
N MET A 77 -6.34 5.73 13.92
CA MET A 77 -5.59 6.26 15.06
C MET A 77 -6.47 7.16 15.94
N ASN A 78 -7.27 8.04 15.32
CA ASN A 78 -8.17 8.93 16.06
C ASN A 78 -9.25 8.16 16.82
N VAL A 79 -9.83 7.12 16.22
CA VAL A 79 -10.84 6.27 16.87
C VAL A 79 -10.26 5.59 18.11
N GLN A 80 -9.08 4.98 17.98
CA GLN A 80 -8.43 4.29 19.10
C GLN A 80 -8.06 5.23 20.24
N VAL A 81 -7.47 6.39 19.91
CA VAL A 81 -7.12 7.41 20.90
C VAL A 81 -8.38 7.97 21.58
N PHE A 82 -9.47 8.15 20.83
CA PHE A 82 -10.74 8.62 21.38
C PHE A 82 -11.37 7.62 22.36
N LEU A 83 -11.39 6.33 22.00
CA LEU A 83 -11.88 5.25 22.87
C LEU A 83 -11.08 5.15 24.19
N GLU A 84 -9.80 5.48 24.16
CA GLU A 84 -8.92 5.37 25.34
C GLU A 84 -8.99 6.61 26.25
N TYR A 85 -9.35 7.80 25.72
CA TYR A 85 -9.37 9.06 26.46
C TYR A 85 -10.76 9.56 26.90
N ASN A 86 -11.86 9.12 26.28
CA ASN A 86 -13.17 9.72 26.52
C ASN A 86 -14.28 8.69 26.79
N ASP A 87 -14.93 8.82 27.94
CA ASP A 87 -16.13 8.07 28.30
C ASP A 87 -17.34 8.68 27.56
N MET A 88 -17.62 8.16 26.36
CA MET A 88 -18.83 8.23 25.49
C MET A 88 -19.74 9.49 25.39
N VAL A 89 -19.49 10.62 26.05
CA VAL A 89 -20.56 11.64 26.24
C VAL A 89 -20.60 12.76 25.19
N THR A 90 -19.53 13.00 24.41
CA THR A 90 -19.45 14.20 23.53
C THR A 90 -19.23 13.95 22.04
N GLY A 91 -19.16 12.70 21.57
CA GLY A 91 -18.96 12.34 20.16
C GLY A 91 -20.25 12.17 19.36
N GLY A 92 -21.21 13.09 19.47
CA GLY A 92 -22.52 12.96 18.82
C GLY A 92 -22.44 12.93 17.29
N ILE A 93 -22.84 11.81 16.67
CA ILE A 93 -23.28 11.57 15.27
C ILE A 93 -22.30 11.95 14.12
N ILE A 94 -21.56 13.05 14.22
CA ILE A 94 -20.64 13.58 13.21
C ILE A 94 -19.36 12.73 13.16
N PHE A 95 -18.87 12.26 14.31
CA PHE A 95 -17.64 11.47 14.37
C PHE A 95 -17.80 10.12 13.62
N PRO A 96 -18.81 9.27 13.93
CA PRO A 96 -18.97 7.99 13.23
C PRO A 96 -19.29 8.11 11.74
N THR A 97 -19.98 9.18 11.33
CA THR A 97 -20.37 9.39 9.91
C THR A 97 -19.22 9.85 9.04
N VAL A 98 -18.36 10.74 9.53
CA VAL A 98 -17.14 11.16 8.80
C VAL A 98 -16.13 10.00 8.74
N ILE A 99 -15.98 9.27 9.85
CA ILE A 99 -15.14 8.05 9.94
C ILE A 99 -15.61 7.00 8.92
N GLY A 100 -16.90 6.69 8.90
CA GLY A 100 -17.48 5.70 7.97
C GLY A 100 -17.33 6.10 6.50
N ALA A 101 -17.45 7.39 6.18
CA ALA A 101 -17.29 7.88 4.81
C ALA A 101 -15.87 7.70 4.27
N VAL A 102 -14.84 7.95 5.09
CA VAL A 102 -13.43 7.76 4.70
C VAL A 102 -13.13 6.28 4.40
N ARG A 103 -13.62 5.36 5.25
CA ARG A 103 -13.44 3.91 5.07
C ARG A 103 -14.16 3.40 3.82
N LEU A 104 -15.39 3.89 3.58
CA LEU A 104 -16.15 3.54 2.37
C LEU A 104 -15.45 4.04 1.10
N ALA A 105 -14.91 5.26 1.12
CA ALA A 105 -14.14 5.79 0.00
C ALA A 105 -12.85 4.98 -0.23
N TYR A 106 -12.14 4.59 0.83
CA TYR A 106 -10.97 3.72 0.72
C TYR A 106 -11.31 2.35 0.09
N LEU A 107 -12.48 1.78 0.41
CA LEU A 107 -12.98 0.55 -0.22
C LEU A 107 -13.18 0.72 -1.72
N PHE A 108 -13.91 1.76 -2.16
CA PHE A 108 -14.13 2.01 -3.59
C PHE A 108 -12.83 2.24 -4.35
N VAL A 109 -11.92 3.02 -3.78
CA VAL A 109 -10.62 3.31 -4.40
C VAL A 109 -9.74 2.07 -4.43
N SER A 110 -9.81 1.18 -3.44
CA SER A 110 -9.11 -0.11 -3.43
C SER A 110 -9.60 -1.04 -4.54
N VAL A 111 -10.91 -1.07 -4.81
CA VAL A 111 -11.47 -1.80 -5.96
C VAL A 111 -10.95 -1.24 -7.27
N TYR A 112 -10.93 0.09 -7.43
CA TYR A 112 -10.43 0.69 -8.66
C TYR A 112 -8.92 0.48 -8.85
N PHE A 113 -8.17 0.52 -7.76
CA PHE A 113 -6.74 0.21 -7.74
C PHE A 113 -6.45 -1.25 -8.14
N PHE A 114 -7.30 -2.20 -7.77
CA PHE A 114 -7.18 -3.59 -8.24
C PHE A 114 -7.33 -3.73 -9.76
N PHE A 115 -8.31 -3.04 -10.37
CA PHE A 115 -8.45 -3.04 -11.83
C PHE A 115 -7.18 -2.48 -12.50
N PHE A 116 -6.65 -1.38 -11.96
CA PHE A 116 -5.38 -0.82 -12.44
C PHE A 116 -4.20 -1.79 -12.31
N LEU A 117 -4.04 -2.51 -11.19
CA LEU A 117 -3.00 -3.53 -11.04
C LEU A 117 -3.20 -4.71 -12.00
N SER A 118 -4.45 -5.05 -12.32
CA SER A 118 -4.80 -6.15 -13.22
C SER A 118 -4.38 -5.91 -14.67
N ASP A 119 -4.27 -4.65 -15.09
CA ASP A 119 -3.80 -4.25 -16.43
C ASP A 119 -2.36 -4.70 -16.74
N PHE A 120 -1.53 -4.90 -15.71
CA PHE A 120 -0.13 -5.31 -15.89
C PHE A 120 0.02 -6.79 -16.25
N LYS A 121 -1.08 -7.55 -16.36
CA LYS A 121 -1.10 -8.99 -16.67
C LYS A 121 -0.16 -9.83 -15.78
N ASN A 122 0.17 -9.34 -14.59
CA ASN A 122 1.02 -10.03 -13.63
C ASN A 122 0.16 -10.64 -12.53
N PHE A 123 0.23 -11.95 -12.35
CA PHE A 123 -0.62 -12.65 -11.38
C PHE A 123 -0.32 -12.24 -9.92
N LEU A 124 0.94 -11.94 -9.57
CA LEU A 124 1.32 -11.51 -8.21
C LEU A 124 0.75 -10.13 -7.87
N LEU A 125 0.73 -9.21 -8.85
CA LEU A 125 0.09 -7.90 -8.66
C LEU A 125 -1.43 -8.02 -8.50
N ARG A 126 -2.06 -8.98 -9.21
CA ARG A 126 -3.50 -9.27 -9.02
C ARG A 126 -3.78 -9.82 -7.63
N ILE A 127 -2.96 -10.77 -7.14
CA ILE A 127 -3.09 -11.30 -5.78
C ILE A 127 -2.92 -10.18 -4.76
N ALA A 128 -1.91 -9.32 -4.90
CA ALA A 128 -1.71 -8.17 -4.00
C ALA A 128 -2.91 -7.21 -4.02
N GLY A 129 -3.51 -6.96 -5.19
CA GLY A 129 -4.71 -6.14 -5.30
C GLY A 129 -5.95 -6.79 -4.64
N ILE A 130 -6.14 -8.10 -4.78
CA ILE A 130 -7.22 -8.85 -4.11
C ILE A 130 -7.04 -8.77 -2.59
N LEU A 131 -5.82 -9.03 -2.10
CA LEU A 131 -5.50 -8.92 -0.67
C LEU A 131 -5.79 -7.50 -0.14
N ASN A 132 -5.46 -6.47 -0.92
CA ASN A 132 -5.77 -5.10 -0.54
C ASN A 132 -7.28 -4.81 -0.49
N ILE A 133 -8.08 -5.36 -1.40
CA ILE A 133 -9.55 -5.26 -1.32
C ILE A 133 -10.04 -5.93 -0.03
N ILE A 134 -9.55 -7.12 0.31
CA ILE A 134 -9.97 -7.81 1.54
C ILE A 134 -9.58 -6.97 2.76
N VAL A 135 -8.38 -6.38 2.79
CA VAL A 135 -7.98 -5.42 3.83
C VAL A 135 -8.95 -4.24 3.90
N ALA A 136 -9.32 -3.65 2.77
CA ALA A 136 -10.26 -2.53 2.74
C ALA A 136 -11.66 -2.91 3.25
N VAL A 137 -12.13 -4.14 2.95
CA VAL A 137 -13.36 -4.68 3.53
C VAL A 137 -13.23 -4.82 5.05
N LEU A 138 -12.14 -5.43 5.54
CA LEU A 138 -11.90 -5.59 6.98
C LEU A 138 -11.84 -4.25 7.72
N VAL A 139 -11.22 -3.24 7.11
CA VAL A 139 -11.19 -1.87 7.64
C VAL A 139 -12.58 -1.25 7.67
N PHE A 140 -13.40 -1.48 6.64
CA PHE A 140 -14.78 -1.00 6.61
C PHE A 140 -15.66 -1.62 7.72
N ILE A 141 -15.49 -2.91 8.00
CA ILE A 141 -16.27 -3.63 9.04
C ILE A 141 -15.64 -3.60 10.45
N GLU A 142 -14.59 -2.80 10.68
CA GLU A 142 -13.90 -2.66 11.98
C GLU A 142 -13.16 -3.91 12.48
N PHE A 143 -12.79 -4.80 11.57
CA PHE A 143 -11.92 -5.96 11.84
C PHE A 143 -10.44 -5.68 11.51
N ASP A 144 -10.07 -4.41 11.38
CA ASP A 144 -8.73 -3.95 11.06
C ASP A 144 -7.72 -4.19 12.16
N ASN A 145 -8.15 -4.25 13.42
CA ASN A 145 -7.23 -4.52 14.51
C ASN A 145 -6.81 -5.99 14.55
N SER A 146 -7.66 -6.93 14.16
CA SER A 146 -7.39 -8.36 14.34
C SER A 146 -6.82 -9.02 13.08
N PHE A 147 -7.52 -8.93 11.93
CA PHE A 147 -7.20 -9.74 10.76
C PHE A 147 -6.40 -8.99 9.68
N ALA A 148 -6.62 -7.69 9.52
CA ALA A 148 -5.95 -6.90 8.49
C ALA A 148 -4.41 -6.92 8.57
N PRO A 149 -3.76 -6.91 9.76
CA PRO A 149 -2.30 -6.93 9.84
C PRO A 149 -1.70 -8.21 9.25
N TYR A 150 -2.36 -9.36 9.43
CA TYR A 150 -1.94 -10.63 8.82
C TYR A 150 -1.99 -10.56 7.28
N LEU A 151 -3.07 -9.98 6.72
CA LEU A 151 -3.18 -9.81 5.27
C LEU A 151 -2.14 -8.83 4.71
N LYS A 152 -1.81 -7.76 5.43
CA LYS A 152 -0.72 -6.85 5.06
C LYS A 152 0.63 -7.55 5.04
N ILE A 153 0.92 -8.42 6.04
CA ILE A 153 2.12 -9.27 6.05
C ILE A 153 2.17 -10.20 4.83
N ILE A 154 1.04 -10.87 4.51
CA ILE A 154 0.95 -11.74 3.32
C ILE A 154 1.16 -10.93 2.04
N THR A 155 0.58 -9.74 1.94
CA THR A 155 0.74 -8.84 0.79
C THR A 155 2.20 -8.45 0.60
N ALA A 156 2.92 -8.13 1.68
CA ALA A 156 4.34 -7.84 1.65
C ALA A 156 5.16 -9.05 1.15
N ALA A 157 4.82 -10.26 1.59
CA ALA A 157 5.47 -11.49 1.12
C ALA A 157 5.24 -11.74 -0.38
N VAL A 158 4.00 -11.57 -0.87
CA VAL A 158 3.66 -11.65 -2.30
C VAL A 158 4.46 -10.61 -3.10
N TYR A 159 4.64 -9.42 -2.55
CA TYR A 159 5.42 -8.37 -3.21
C TYR A 159 6.92 -8.66 -3.26
N ILE A 160 7.49 -9.28 -2.22
CA ILE A 160 8.87 -9.77 -2.25
C ILE A 160 9.06 -10.76 -3.40
N LEU A 161 8.13 -11.71 -3.57
CA LEU A 161 8.15 -12.63 -4.72
C LEU A 161 8.09 -11.86 -6.05
N TYR A 162 7.23 -10.84 -6.15
CA TYR A 162 7.16 -9.99 -7.34
C TYR A 162 8.49 -9.28 -7.65
N ILE A 163 9.17 -8.76 -6.63
CA ILE A 163 10.49 -8.12 -6.79
C ILE A 163 11.52 -9.11 -7.38
N PHE A 164 11.55 -10.33 -6.84
CA PHE A 164 12.49 -11.35 -7.28
C PHE A 164 12.24 -11.77 -8.73
N PHE A 165 11.00 -12.13 -9.07
CA PHE A 165 10.67 -12.73 -10.38
C PHE A 165 10.50 -11.72 -11.52
N PHE A 166 9.97 -10.51 -11.26
CA PHE A 166 9.50 -9.64 -12.33
C PHE A 166 10.18 -8.27 -12.40
N LEU A 167 10.71 -7.75 -11.29
CA LEU A 167 11.40 -6.45 -11.30
C LEU A 167 12.72 -6.48 -12.08
N GLY A 168 13.32 -7.68 -12.24
CA GLY A 168 14.50 -7.88 -13.09
C GLY A 168 14.20 -7.74 -14.59
N LYS A 169 13.14 -8.42 -15.06
CA LYS A 169 12.74 -8.45 -16.48
C LYS A 169 12.33 -7.08 -17.03
N ILE A 170 11.74 -6.22 -16.19
CA ILE A 170 11.39 -4.84 -16.57
C ILE A 170 12.63 -4.00 -16.95
N LYS A 171 13.81 -4.36 -16.43
CA LYS A 171 15.07 -3.66 -16.73
C LYS A 171 15.64 -4.07 -18.09
N GLU A 172 15.57 -5.36 -18.43
CA GLU A 172 16.05 -5.91 -19.71
C GLU A 172 15.25 -5.30 -20.87
N GLU A 173 13.92 -5.34 -20.83
CA GLU A 173 13.08 -4.73 -21.88
C GLU A 173 13.27 -3.21 -22.05
N LYS A 174 13.66 -2.49 -20.98
CA LYS A 174 13.93 -1.03 -21.06
C LYS A 174 15.30 -0.73 -21.66
N THR A 175 16.22 -1.66 -21.56
CA THR A 175 17.59 -1.52 -22.06
C THR A 175 17.60 -1.87 -23.55
N GLU A 176 16.97 -2.99 -23.92
CA GLU A 176 16.78 -3.39 -25.33
C GLU A 176 16.04 -2.31 -26.15
N LYS A 177 14.92 -1.77 -25.65
CA LYS A 177 14.20 -0.69 -26.37
C LYS A 177 14.96 0.63 -26.49
N LYS A 178 15.95 0.86 -25.61
CA LYS A 178 16.83 2.03 -25.72
C LYS A 178 17.93 1.79 -26.75
N GLU A 179 18.45 0.57 -26.81
CA GLU A 179 19.46 0.15 -27.78
C GLU A 179 18.87 0.14 -29.19
N GLU A 180 17.70 -0.47 -29.41
CA GLU A 180 16.99 -0.44 -30.71
C GLU A 180 16.68 0.99 -31.19
N LYS A 181 16.30 1.90 -30.27
CA LYS A 181 16.01 3.29 -30.63
C LYS A 181 17.28 4.05 -31.00
N ASN A 182 18.41 3.73 -30.37
CA ASN A 182 19.70 4.35 -30.69
C ASN A 182 20.27 3.82 -32.00
N GLU A 183 20.15 2.52 -32.28
CA GLU A 183 20.55 1.92 -33.57
C GLU A 183 19.73 2.52 -34.72
N ASN A 184 18.40 2.57 -34.59
CA ASN A 184 17.54 3.17 -35.62
C ASN A 184 17.86 4.65 -35.88
N ASN A 185 18.21 5.42 -34.84
CA ASN A 185 18.62 6.82 -35.03
C ASN A 185 20.00 6.94 -35.70
N THR A 186 20.90 5.99 -35.46
CA THR A 186 22.24 5.97 -36.06
C THR A 186 22.17 5.59 -37.54
N GLU A 187 21.36 4.58 -37.91
CA GLU A 187 21.10 4.23 -39.31
C GLU A 187 20.46 5.38 -40.09
N LYS A 188 19.47 6.06 -39.48
CA LYS A 188 18.80 7.19 -40.13
C LYS A 188 19.75 8.35 -40.42
N ASN A 189 20.67 8.64 -39.50
CA ASN A 189 21.68 9.69 -39.70
C ASN A 189 22.71 9.32 -40.79
N ASN A 190 23.04 8.04 -40.95
CA ASN A 190 23.98 7.58 -41.99
C ASN A 190 23.36 7.57 -43.39
N LEU A 191 22.03 7.51 -43.52
CA LEU A 191 21.31 7.57 -44.79
C LEU A 191 21.04 9.00 -45.30
N THR A 192 21.41 10.03 -44.54
CA THR A 192 21.12 11.44 -44.87
C THR A 192 22.36 12.25 -45.28
N ILE A 193 23.49 11.56 -45.56
CA ILE A 193 24.76 12.12 -46.07
C ILE A 193 24.94 11.66 -47.52
#